data_AF-A0A9W2WR98-F1
#
_entry.id   AF-A0A9W2WR98-F1
#
_cell.length_a   1.000
_cell.length_b   1.000
_cell.length_c   1.000
_cell.angle_alpha   90.00
_cell.angle_beta   90.00
_cell.angle_gamma   90.00
#
_symmetry.space_group_name_H-M   'P 1'
#
loop_
_entity.id
_entity.type
_entity.pdbx_description
1 polymer ?
#
loop_
_entity_poly.entity_id
_entity_poly.type
_entity_poly.pdbx_seq_one_letter_code
_entity_poly.pdbx_strand_id
1 'polypeptide(L)'
;MPAVSKRDGMQGLAVFISNIRNCKSKEAEIKRINKELANIHSKFKGDKALDGYSKKNYVCKLLFIFLLGHNINFGHMEAVNLLSYNKYTEKQIGYLFISVLVNSNSELIQLINNAIKNNLASRNPTFMCLALHCIANVGSREMGEAFATDIPHILVAG
;
A
#
# COMPACT_ATOMS: atom_id res chain seq x y z
N MET A 1 3.62 -27.36 -3.99
CA MET A 1 3.86 -25.90 -3.89
C MET A 1 4.45 -25.42 -5.22
N PRO A 2 3.80 -24.53 -5.97
CA PRO A 2 4.42 -24.00 -7.19
C PRO A 2 5.54 -23.03 -6.80
N ALA A 3 6.68 -23.16 -7.48
CA ALA A 3 7.85 -22.33 -7.28
C ALA A 3 7.53 -20.86 -7.57
N VAL A 4 7.82 -19.97 -6.61
CA VAL A 4 7.77 -18.52 -6.82
C VAL A 4 8.74 -18.18 -7.96
N SER A 5 8.20 -17.64 -9.06
CA SER A 5 8.99 -17.25 -10.21
C SER A 5 10.08 -16.25 -9.77
N LYS A 6 11.34 -16.53 -10.09
CA LYS A 6 12.50 -15.67 -9.78
C LYS A 6 12.42 -14.26 -10.38
N ARG A 7 11.39 -13.95 -11.20
CA ARG A 7 11.25 -12.69 -11.95
C ARG A 7 10.19 -11.72 -11.39
N ASP A 8 9.40 -12.13 -10.39
CA ASP A 8 8.34 -11.29 -9.81
C ASP A 8 8.72 -10.56 -8.51
N GLY A 9 9.94 -10.81 -8.00
CA GLY A 9 10.44 -10.18 -6.77
C GLY A 9 10.73 -8.69 -6.94
N MET A 10 10.38 -7.89 -5.93
CA MET A 10 10.79 -6.48 -5.84
C MET A 10 12.28 -6.40 -5.48
N GLN A 11 13.17 -6.58 -6.46
CA GLN A 11 14.63 -6.59 -6.24
C GLN A 11 15.11 -5.32 -5.51
N GLY A 12 14.58 -4.16 -5.90
CA GLY A 12 14.90 -2.89 -5.23
C GLY A 12 14.55 -2.84 -3.74
N LEU A 13 13.49 -3.53 -3.31
CA LEU A 13 13.11 -3.64 -1.90
C LEU A 13 14.06 -4.59 -1.16
N ALA A 14 14.33 -5.76 -1.75
CA ALA A 14 15.25 -6.74 -1.15
C ALA A 14 16.65 -6.16 -0.93
N VAL A 15 17.17 -5.40 -1.90
CA VAL A 15 18.45 -4.69 -1.78
C VAL A 15 18.38 -3.62 -0.69
N PHE A 16 17.28 -2.89 -0.57
CA PHE A 16 17.13 -1.90 0.50
C PHE A 16 17.14 -2.55 1.89
N ILE A 17 16.36 -3.61 2.10
CA ILE A 17 16.32 -4.37 3.36
C ILE A 17 17.71 -4.93 3.70
N SER A 18 18.41 -5.50 2.71
CA SER A 18 19.78 -6.00 2.89
C SER A 18 20.74 -4.88 3.33
N ASN A 19 20.65 -3.70 2.70
CA ASN A 19 21.48 -2.55 3.09
C ASN A 19 21.21 -2.10 4.53
N ILE A 20 19.96 -2.08 4.96
CA ILE A 20 19.58 -1.75 6.34
C ILE A 20 20.15 -2.79 7.32
N ARG A 21 19.98 -4.07 7.03
CA ARG A 21 20.52 -5.16 7.87
C ARG A 21 22.05 -5.15 8.00
N ASN A 22 22.74 -4.60 7.00
CA ASN A 22 24.19 -4.48 7.00
C ASN A 22 24.72 -3.20 7.66
N CYS A 23 23.85 -2.31 8.15
CA CYS A 23 24.27 -1.14 8.91
C CYS A 23 24.86 -1.57 10.27
N LYS A 24 26.04 -1.03 10.59
CA LYS A 24 26.78 -1.37 11.83
C LYS A 24 26.43 -0.46 13.00
N SER A 25 25.60 0.57 12.79
CA SER A 25 25.16 1.51 13.82
C SER A 25 23.80 2.12 13.47
N LYS A 26 23.11 2.68 14.48
CA LYS A 26 21.83 3.36 14.28
C LYS A 26 21.97 4.60 13.39
N GLU A 27 23.08 5.31 13.48
CA GLU A 27 23.35 6.49 12.67
C GLU A 27 23.51 6.10 11.18
N ALA A 28 24.19 4.98 10.91
CA ALA A 28 24.32 4.46 9.56
C ALA A 28 22.96 4.04 8.97
N GLU A 29 22.11 3.40 9.78
CA GLU A 29 20.74 3.02 9.42
C GLU A 29 19.91 4.26 9.08
N ILE A 30 19.86 5.25 9.97
CA ILE A 30 19.14 6.52 9.77
C ILE A 30 19.63 7.22 8.49
N LYS A 31 20.94 7.27 8.26
CA LYS A 31 21.51 7.87 7.04
C LYS A 31 21.06 7.11 5.78
N ARG A 32 21.00 5.78 5.82
CA ARG A 32 20.53 4.96 4.70
C ARG A 32 19.04 5.13 4.43
N ILE A 33 18.23 5.24 5.48
CA ILE A 33 16.78 5.51 5.42
C ILE A 33 16.53 6.89 4.81
N ASN A 34 17.18 7.94 5.31
CA ASN A 34 17.02 9.30 4.80
C ASN A 34 17.41 9.41 3.32
N LYS A 35 18.48 8.72 2.90
CA LYS A 35 18.85 8.63 1.49
C LYS A 35 17.77 7.96 0.64
N GLU A 36 17.14 6.89 1.13
CA GLU A 36 16.06 6.22 0.41
C GLU A 36 14.80 7.09 0.36
N LEU A 37 14.42 7.74 1.46
CA LEU A 37 13.27 8.65 1.51
C LEU A 37 13.44 9.81 0.52
N ALA A 38 14.62 10.44 0.48
CA ALA A 38 14.92 11.50 -0.49
C ALA A 38 14.81 11.01 -1.94
N ASN A 39 15.32 9.81 -2.23
CA ASN A 39 15.19 9.19 -3.55
C ASN A 39 13.72 8.93 -3.92
N ILE A 40 12.94 8.31 -3.02
CA ILE A 40 11.52 8.02 -3.28
C ILE A 40 10.75 9.33 -3.51
N HIS A 41 10.95 10.32 -2.65
CA HIS A 41 10.30 11.62 -2.76
C HIS A 41 10.62 12.31 -4.10
N SER A 42 11.88 12.27 -4.54
CA SER A 42 12.27 12.78 -5.87
C SER A 42 11.58 12.03 -7.01
N LYS A 43 11.42 10.70 -6.90
CA LYS A 43 10.75 9.89 -7.92
C LYS A 43 9.25 10.13 -7.99
N PHE A 44 8.59 10.42 -6.87
CA PHE A 44 7.16 10.76 -6.84
C PHE A 44 6.88 12.16 -7.39
N LYS A 45 7.82 13.11 -7.23
CA LYS A 45 7.71 14.46 -7.78
C LYS A 45 8.19 14.63 -9.22
N GLY A 46 8.81 13.61 -9.81
CA GLY A 46 9.37 13.72 -11.15
C GLY A 46 8.31 13.81 -12.23
N ASP A 47 8.62 14.51 -13.33
CA ASP A 47 7.70 14.69 -14.47
C ASP A 47 7.35 13.38 -15.19
N LYS A 48 8.18 12.35 -15.01
CA LYS A 48 7.94 11.02 -15.58
C LYS A 48 7.03 10.22 -14.67
N ALA A 49 5.85 9.87 -15.18
CA ALA A 49 4.95 8.94 -14.52
C ALA A 49 5.64 7.61 -14.22
N LEU A 50 5.59 7.19 -12.95
CA LEU A 50 6.09 5.89 -12.53
C LEU A 50 5.16 4.77 -12.99
N ASP A 51 5.75 3.68 -13.48
CA ASP A 51 5.02 2.45 -13.76
C ASP A 51 4.55 1.77 -12.46
N GLY A 52 3.60 0.84 -12.60
CA GLY A 52 3.01 0.15 -11.45
C GLY A 52 4.04 -0.66 -10.65
N TYR A 53 5.05 -1.24 -11.31
CA TYR A 53 6.12 -1.97 -10.62
C TYR A 53 6.96 -1.06 -9.73
N SER A 54 7.42 0.08 -10.24
CA SER A 54 8.26 1.02 -9.47
C SER A 54 7.47 1.66 -8.34
N LYS A 55 6.22 2.08 -8.61
CA LYS A 55 5.34 2.67 -7.60
C LYS A 55 5.08 1.69 -6.45
N LYS A 56 4.74 0.43 -6.76
CA LYS A 56 4.58 -0.64 -5.76
C LYS A 56 5.86 -0.84 -4.94
N ASN A 57 7.02 -0.88 -5.60
CA ASN A 57 8.32 -1.06 -4.93
C ASN A 57 8.60 0.07 -3.93
N TYR A 58 8.38 1.32 -4.32
CA TYR A 58 8.58 2.47 -3.46
C TYR A 58 7.58 2.54 -2.29
N VAL A 59 6.30 2.27 -2.53
CA VAL A 59 5.29 2.21 -1.47
C VAL A 59 5.63 1.11 -0.45
N CYS A 60 6.12 -0.05 -0.89
CA CYS A 60 6.63 -1.09 0.02
C CYS A 60 7.82 -0.64 0.86
N LYS A 61 8.75 0.13 0.28
CA LYS A 61 9.89 0.66 1.03
C LYS A 61 9.44 1.64 2.11
N LEU A 62 8.47 2.52 1.79
CA LEU A 62 7.89 3.43 2.77
C LEU A 62 7.22 2.66 3.92
N LEU A 63 6.42 1.63 3.59
CA LEU A 63 5.82 0.76 4.60
C LEU A 63 6.89 0.09 5.48
N PHE A 64 7.97 -0.43 4.87
CA PHE A 64 9.06 -1.04 5.64
C PHE A 64 9.73 -0.03 6.58
N ILE A 65 10.00 1.19 6.12
CA ILE A 65 10.57 2.27 6.95
C ILE A 65 9.63 2.62 8.11
N PHE A 66 8.32 2.66 7.85
CA PHE A 66 7.31 2.86 8.90
C PHE A 66 7.36 1.74 9.95
N LEU A 67 7.46 0.48 9.53
CA LEU A 67 7.56 -0.67 10.43
C LEU A 67 8.85 -0.70 11.26
N LEU A 68 9.91 -0.01 10.82
CA LEU A 68 11.12 0.23 11.63
C LEU A 68 10.93 1.32 12.70
N GLY A 69 9.77 1.98 12.74
CA GLY A 69 9.45 3.04 13.70
C GLY A 69 9.75 4.46 13.22
N HIS A 70 9.99 4.66 11.92
CA HIS A 70 10.21 5.99 11.35
C HIS A 70 8.91 6.56 10.78
N ASN A 71 8.67 7.85 11.04
CA ASN A 71 7.48 8.53 10.52
C ASN A 71 7.53 8.67 8.99
N ILE A 72 6.39 8.43 8.35
CA ILE A 72 6.18 8.60 6.91
C ILE A 72 5.10 9.64 6.70
N ASN A 73 5.46 10.76 6.05
CA ASN A 73 4.58 11.91 5.84
C ASN A 73 4.19 12.12 4.36
N PHE A 74 4.53 11.16 3.48
CA PHE A 74 4.26 11.23 2.05
C PHE A 74 4.09 9.81 1.48
N GLY A 75 3.64 9.70 0.22
CA GLY A 75 3.42 8.40 -0.43
C GLY A 75 2.00 7.86 -0.29
N HIS A 76 1.15 8.52 0.49
CA HIS A 76 -0.25 8.10 0.69
C HIS A 76 -1.05 8.15 -0.61
N MET A 77 -0.88 9.20 -1.42
CA MET A 77 -1.57 9.32 -2.72
C MET A 77 -1.11 8.23 -3.70
N GLU A 78 0.18 7.89 -3.71
CA GLU A 78 0.71 6.79 -4.51
C GLU A 78 0.13 5.44 -4.10
N ALA A 79 -0.06 5.21 -2.79
CA ALA A 79 -0.74 4.02 -2.29
C ALA A 79 -2.22 3.98 -2.70
N VAL A 80 -2.93 5.10 -2.64
CA VAL A 80 -4.33 5.21 -3.13
C VAL A 80 -4.41 4.91 -4.62
N ASN A 81 -3.49 5.44 -5.42
CA ASN A 81 -3.43 5.16 -6.86
C ASN A 81 -3.27 3.67 -7.18
N LEU A 82 -2.51 2.93 -6.36
CA LEU A 82 -2.34 1.48 -6.53
C LEU A 82 -3.66 0.71 -6.35
N LEU A 83 -4.62 1.23 -5.57
CA LEU A 83 -5.93 0.59 -5.39
C LEU A 83 -6.74 0.50 -6.70
N SER A 84 -6.50 1.42 -7.62
CA SER A 84 -7.20 1.51 -8.91
C SER A 84 -6.55 0.65 -10.00
N TYR A 85 -5.34 0.12 -9.78
CA TYR A 85 -4.64 -0.69 -10.79
C TYR A 85 -5.22 -2.09 -10.92
N ASN A 86 -5.08 -2.73 -12.09
CA ASN A 86 -5.69 -4.04 -12.36
C ASN A 86 -4.81 -5.24 -11.98
N LYS A 87 -3.56 -5.02 -11.55
CA LYS A 87 -2.68 -6.10 -11.10
C LYS A 87 -2.85 -6.33 -9.60
N TYR A 88 -3.12 -7.58 -9.22
CA TYR A 88 -3.29 -7.97 -7.82
C TYR A 88 -2.15 -7.47 -6.92
N THR A 89 -0.90 -7.72 -7.31
CA THR A 89 0.24 -7.36 -6.46
C THR A 89 0.39 -5.86 -6.24
N GLU A 90 -0.11 -5.02 -7.17
CA GLU A 90 -0.10 -3.57 -7.03
C GLU A 90 -1.20 -3.14 -6.05
N LYS A 91 -2.45 -3.59 -6.27
CA LYS A 91 -3.57 -3.33 -5.35
C LYS A 91 -3.27 -3.79 -3.93
N GLN A 92 -2.73 -5.01 -3.77
CA GLN A 92 -2.43 -5.60 -2.46
C GLN A 92 -1.51 -4.70 -1.64
N ILE A 93 -0.48 -4.14 -2.25
CA ILE A 93 0.45 -3.24 -1.57
C ILE A 93 -0.20 -1.91 -1.21
N GLY A 94 -1.03 -1.34 -2.10
CA GLY A 94 -1.83 -0.15 -1.77
C GLY A 94 -2.74 -0.38 -0.57
N TYR A 95 -3.50 -1.48 -0.58
CA TYR A 95 -4.41 -1.85 0.51
C TYR A 95 -3.67 -2.11 1.82
N LEU A 96 -2.53 -2.79 1.78
CA LEU A 96 -1.70 -3.02 2.95
C LEU A 96 -1.17 -1.71 3.53
N PHE A 97 -0.64 -0.82 2.69
CA PHE A 97 -0.14 0.48 3.14
C PHE A 97 -1.25 1.30 3.82
N ILE A 98 -2.45 1.32 3.22
CA ILE A 98 -3.59 2.05 3.77
C ILE A 98 -4.06 1.45 5.09
N SER A 99 -4.13 0.13 5.17
CA SER A 99 -4.56 -0.58 6.40
C SER A 99 -3.61 -0.32 7.58
N VAL A 100 -2.34 0.01 7.32
CA VAL A 100 -1.33 0.24 8.37
C VAL A 100 -1.12 1.72 8.68
N LEU A 101 -1.15 2.60 7.67
CA LEU A 101 -0.75 4.01 7.83
C LEU A 101 -1.89 5.02 7.78
N VAL A 102 -3.09 4.66 7.31
CA VAL A 102 -4.17 5.66 7.16
C VAL A 102 -4.93 5.83 8.47
N ASN A 103 -4.87 7.04 8.99
CA ASN A 103 -5.73 7.51 10.07
C ASN A 103 -7.09 7.98 9.49
N SER A 104 -8.16 7.87 10.28
CA SER A 104 -9.54 8.21 9.90
C SER A 104 -9.73 9.67 9.44
N ASN A 105 -8.82 10.56 9.86
CA ASN A 105 -8.84 12.00 9.52
C ASN A 105 -8.12 12.35 8.21
N SER A 106 -7.80 11.37 7.37
CA SER A 106 -7.12 11.63 6.10
C SER A 106 -8.08 12.22 5.07
N GLU A 107 -7.71 13.33 4.41
CA GLU A 107 -8.40 13.88 3.24
C GLU A 107 -8.59 12.84 2.12
N LEU A 108 -7.79 11.77 2.14
CA LEU A 108 -7.84 10.68 1.18
C LEU A 108 -8.94 9.66 1.46
N ILE A 109 -9.64 9.71 2.60
CA ILE A 109 -10.62 8.69 2.99
C ILE A 109 -11.74 8.53 1.94
N GLN A 110 -12.16 9.64 1.32
CA GLN A 110 -13.15 9.60 0.24
C GLN A 110 -12.65 8.85 -1.00
N LEU A 111 -11.39 9.07 -1.39
CA LEU A 111 -10.75 8.37 -2.52
C LEU A 111 -10.59 6.88 -2.21
N ILE A 112 -10.22 6.55 -0.98
CA ILE A 112 -10.10 5.16 -0.50
C ILE A 112 -11.47 4.48 -0.55
N ASN A 113 -12.52 5.12 -0.03
CA ASN A 113 -13.87 4.58 -0.05
C ASN A 113 -14.37 4.36 -1.49
N ASN A 114 -14.10 5.31 -2.40
CA ASN A 114 -14.45 5.13 -3.82
C ASN A 114 -13.72 3.94 -4.45
N ALA A 115 -12.44 3.76 -4.14
CA ALA A 115 -11.69 2.59 -4.61
C ALA A 115 -12.23 1.28 -4.02
N ILE A 116 -12.58 1.25 -2.73
CA ILE A 116 -13.20 0.09 -2.07
C ILE A 116 -14.53 -0.25 -2.74
N LYS A 117 -15.44 0.73 -2.95
CA LYS A 117 -16.71 0.54 -3.66
C LYS A 117 -16.51 -0.13 -5.02
N ASN A 118 -15.57 0.37 -5.81
CA ASN A 118 -15.27 -0.19 -7.13
C ASN A 118 -14.77 -1.63 -7.06
N ASN A 119 -13.97 -1.99 -6.05
CA ASN A 119 -13.45 -3.34 -5.90
C ASN A 119 -14.49 -4.32 -5.33
N LEU A 120 -15.39 -3.86 -4.44
CA LEU A 120 -16.54 -4.64 -3.96
C LEU A 120 -17.55 -4.94 -5.09
N ALA A 121 -17.76 -3.98 -5.99
CA ALA A 121 -18.62 -4.17 -7.18
C ALA A 121 -17.96 -5.02 -8.28
N SER A 122 -16.67 -5.34 -8.15
CA SER A 122 -15.96 -6.12 -9.15
C SER A 122 -16.36 -7.59 -9.07
N ARG A 123 -16.43 -8.29 -10.22
CA ARG A 123 -16.66 -9.75 -10.26
C ARG A 123 -15.43 -10.56 -9.84
N ASN A 124 -14.34 -9.91 -9.43
CA ASN A 124 -13.11 -10.56 -9.05
C ASN A 124 -13.10 -10.79 -7.54
N PRO A 125 -13.26 -12.04 -7.05
CA PRO A 125 -13.35 -12.32 -5.62
C PRO A 125 -12.09 -11.90 -4.87
N THR A 126 -10.91 -11.94 -5.51
CA THR A 126 -9.66 -11.49 -4.90
C THR A 126 -9.66 -9.98 -4.62
N PHE A 127 -10.24 -9.18 -5.52
CA PHE A 127 -10.32 -7.73 -5.33
C PHE A 127 -11.38 -7.36 -4.29
N MET A 128 -12.50 -8.08 -4.27
CA MET A 128 -13.50 -7.97 -3.20
C MET A 128 -12.87 -8.29 -1.84
N CYS A 129 -12.14 -9.41 -1.71
CA CYS A 129 -11.48 -9.78 -0.46
C CYS A 129 -10.47 -8.73 0.02
N LEU A 130 -9.68 -8.14 -0.88
CA LEU A 130 -8.77 -7.04 -0.50
C LEU A 130 -9.53 -5.83 0.07
N ALA A 131 -10.66 -5.47 -0.55
CA ALA A 131 -11.51 -4.38 -0.09
C ALA A 131 -12.15 -4.68 1.28
N LEU A 132 -12.69 -5.90 1.45
CA LEU A 132 -13.26 -6.36 2.73
C LEU A 132 -12.23 -6.40 3.86
N HIS A 133 -11.02 -6.90 3.59
CA HIS A 133 -9.94 -6.88 4.58
C HIS A 133 -9.52 -5.46 4.96
N CYS A 134 -9.50 -4.53 4.00
CA CYS A 134 -9.21 -3.13 4.29
C CYS A 134 -10.24 -2.52 5.25
N ILE A 135 -11.54 -2.74 4.97
CA ILE A 135 -12.63 -2.28 5.84
C ILE A 135 -12.47 -2.86 7.25
N ALA A 136 -12.21 -4.16 7.35
CA ALA A 136 -12.07 -4.83 8.65
C ALA A 136 -10.84 -4.37 9.44
N ASN A 137 -9.70 -4.13 8.78
CA ASN A 137 -8.46 -3.72 9.44
C ASN A 137 -8.47 -2.24 9.85
N VAL A 138 -9.04 -1.36 9.02
CA VAL A 138 -9.10 0.07 9.31
C VAL A 138 -10.24 0.38 10.27
N GLY A 139 -11.43 -0.19 10.03
CA GLY A 139 -12.58 -0.09 10.93
C GLY A 139 -13.01 1.35 11.24
N SER A 140 -12.80 2.30 10.33
CA SER A 140 -13.15 3.71 10.60
C SER A 140 -14.66 3.92 10.60
N ARG A 141 -15.12 4.95 11.31
CA ARG A 141 -16.53 5.33 11.34
C ARG A 141 -17.05 5.62 9.94
N GLU A 142 -16.27 6.34 9.14
CA GLU A 142 -16.59 6.71 7.76
C GLU A 142 -16.73 5.48 6.86
N MET A 143 -15.90 4.44 7.07
CA MET A 143 -16.05 3.17 6.36
C MET A 143 -17.32 2.42 6.82
N GLY A 144 -17.61 2.42 8.13
CA GLY A 144 -18.85 1.85 8.66
C GLY A 144 -20.08 2.50 8.02
N GLU A 145 -20.14 3.82 8.01
CA GLU A 145 -21.23 4.58 7.38
C GLU A 145 -21.31 4.35 5.87
N ALA A 146 -20.16 4.17 5.19
CA ALA A 146 -20.13 3.98 3.75
C ALA A 146 -20.53 2.57 3.28
N PHE A 147 -20.32 1.53 4.10
CA PHE A 147 -20.42 0.12 3.66
C PHE A 147 -21.35 -0.75 4.50
N ALA A 148 -21.90 -0.26 5.61
CA ALA A 148 -22.72 -1.08 6.53
C ALA A 148 -23.90 -1.80 5.86
N THR A 149 -24.48 -1.22 4.81
CA THR A 149 -25.57 -1.84 4.04
C THR A 149 -25.06 -2.82 2.99
N ASP A 150 -23.90 -2.56 2.39
CA ASP A 150 -23.36 -3.35 1.28
C ASP A 150 -22.82 -4.70 1.76
N ILE A 151 -22.16 -4.73 2.93
CA ILE A 151 -21.51 -5.95 3.44
C ILE A 151 -22.50 -7.10 3.69
N PRO A 152 -23.64 -6.90 4.38
CA PRO A 152 -24.64 -7.97 4.56
C PRO A 152 -25.20 -8.48 3.23
N HIS A 153 -25.42 -7.60 2.24
CA HIS A 153 -25.88 -8.01 0.91
C HIS A 153 -24.86 -8.92 0.20
N ILE A 154 -23.57 -8.61 0.30
CA ILE A 154 -22.51 -9.45 -0.25
C ILE A 154 -22.47 -10.82 0.45
N LEU A 155 -22.67 -10.85 1.76
CA LEU A 155 -22.65 -12.10 2.54
C LEU A 155 -23.77 -13.07 2.14
N VAL A 156 -24.98 -12.56 1.89
CA VAL A 156 -26.15 -13.39 1.54
C VAL A 156 -26.25 -13.73 0.05
N ALA A 157 -25.51 -13.01 -0.80
CA ALA A 157 -25.51 -13.20 -2.25
C ALA A 157 -24.52 -14.28 -2.74
N GLY A 158 -23.71 -14.85 -1.83
CA GLY A 158 -22.80 -15.96 -2.11
C GLY A 158 -23.46 -17.32 -1.89
#